data_AF-A0A6P8LSH3-F1
#
_entry.id   AF-A0A6P8LSH3-F1
#
_cell.length_a   1.000
_cell.length_b   1.000
_cell.length_c   1.000
_cell.angle_alpha   90.00
_cell.angle_beta   90.00
_cell.angle_gamma   90.00
#
_symmetry.space_group_name_H-M   'P 1'
#
loop_
_entity.id
_entity.type
_entity.pdbx_description
1 polymer ?
#
loop_
_entity_poly.entity_id
_entity_poly.type
_entity_poly.pdbx_seq_one_letter_code
_entity_poly.pdbx_strand_id
1 'polypeptide(L)'
;MPLTCSMLLKYARQCSKNEPATVLWLRRQINWPPKIPLNLADLLRLESIFDVLDVYLWLSYRMPDLFPDADAVKSLQEELDKIIEQGIKGITRLFKKPKTDSVIDKEQSSCPDENLRTNGKHRKDTLSYTLISRGLLTPKMLEQLKMEWSTESNKRTSIDRKRSGPKSRS
;
A
#
# COMPACT_ATOMS: atom_id res chain seq x y z
N MET A 1 -0.01 -4.37 -14.19
CA MET A 1 0.32 -4.58 -15.63
C MET A 1 1.24 -5.76 -15.96
N PRO A 2 2.24 -6.20 -15.16
CA PRO A 2 3.04 -7.39 -15.51
C PRO A 2 2.30 -8.73 -15.35
N LEU A 3 1.47 -8.86 -14.31
CA LEU A 3 0.82 -10.13 -13.95
C LEU A 3 -0.24 -10.54 -14.99
N THR A 4 -1.14 -9.64 -15.36
CA THR A 4 -2.28 -9.91 -16.26
C THR A 4 -1.81 -10.42 -17.62
N CYS A 5 -0.80 -9.79 -18.21
CA CYS A 5 -0.21 -10.24 -19.48
C CYS A 5 0.40 -11.65 -19.36
N SER A 6 1.11 -11.93 -18.25
CA SER A 6 1.69 -13.26 -18.03
C SER A 6 0.62 -14.35 -17.89
N MET A 7 -0.50 -14.02 -17.25
CA MET A 7 -1.64 -14.92 -17.08
C MET A 7 -2.39 -15.13 -18.38
N LEU A 8 -2.58 -14.07 -19.17
CA LEU A 8 -3.16 -14.17 -20.51
C LEU A 8 -2.35 -15.13 -21.39
N LEU A 9 -1.02 -15.07 -21.33
CA LEU A 9 -0.17 -16.01 -22.08
C LEU A 9 -0.35 -17.45 -21.61
N LYS A 10 -0.54 -17.68 -20.30
CA LYS A 10 -0.84 -19.02 -19.76
C LYS A 10 -2.22 -19.50 -20.22
N TYR A 11 -3.22 -18.64 -20.24
CA TYR A 11 -4.54 -18.95 -20.79
C TYR A 11 -4.43 -19.35 -22.27
N ALA A 12 -3.75 -18.54 -23.09
CA ALA A 12 -3.52 -18.85 -24.50
C ALA A 12 -2.80 -20.19 -24.71
N ARG A 13 -1.85 -20.55 -23.83
CA ARG A 13 -1.18 -21.86 -23.86
C ARG A 13 -2.13 -23.01 -23.54
N GLN A 14 -3.04 -22.85 -22.56
CA GLN A 14 -4.09 -23.84 -22.28
C GLN A 14 -5.02 -24.00 -23.49
N CYS A 15 -5.38 -22.89 -24.16
CA CYS A 15 -6.15 -22.94 -25.41
C CYS A 15 -5.44 -23.74 -26.50
N SER A 16 -4.15 -23.51 -26.70
CA SER A 16 -3.38 -24.22 -27.72
C SER A 16 -3.24 -25.72 -27.43
N LYS A 17 -3.26 -26.12 -26.15
CA LYS A 17 -3.18 -27.53 -25.73
C LYS A 17 -4.55 -28.21 -25.65
N ASN A 18 -5.63 -27.45 -25.84
CA ASN A 18 -7.00 -27.90 -25.65
C ASN A 18 -7.26 -28.48 -24.25
N GLU A 19 -6.59 -27.92 -23.23
CA GLU A 19 -6.77 -28.31 -21.83
C GLU A 19 -7.65 -27.28 -21.11
N PRO A 20 -8.73 -27.69 -20.43
CA PRO A 20 -9.60 -26.74 -19.74
C PRO A 20 -8.84 -26.04 -18.61
N ALA A 21 -8.96 -24.72 -18.57
CA ALA A 21 -8.45 -23.89 -17.50
C ALA A 21 -9.44 -23.97 -16.32
N THR A 22 -9.34 -25.01 -15.50
CA THR A 22 -10.23 -25.17 -14.34
C THR A 22 -9.91 -24.17 -13.22
N VAL A 23 -10.87 -23.95 -12.32
CA VAL A 23 -10.70 -23.09 -11.12
C VAL A 23 -9.55 -23.58 -10.24
N LEU A 24 -9.32 -24.89 -10.16
CA LEU A 24 -8.19 -25.47 -9.43
C LEU A 24 -6.85 -25.09 -10.04
N TRP A 25 -6.76 -25.11 -11.37
CA TRP A 25 -5.57 -24.65 -12.08
C TRP A 25 -5.36 -23.15 -11.86
N LEU A 26 -6.42 -22.35 -11.97
CA LEU A 26 -6.37 -20.90 -11.74
C LEU A 26 -5.88 -20.57 -10.33
N ARG A 27 -6.43 -21.22 -9.30
CA ARG A 27 -6.02 -21.07 -7.89
C ARG A 27 -4.53 -21.34 -7.69
N ARG A 28 -3.97 -22.34 -8.39
CA ARG A 28 -2.51 -22.61 -8.37
C ARG A 28 -1.72 -21.50 -9.04
N GLN A 29 -2.20 -20.94 -10.15
CA GLN A 29 -1.48 -19.88 -10.87
C GLN A 29 -1.43 -18.56 -10.09
N ILE A 30 -2.50 -18.23 -9.35
CA ILE A 30 -2.58 -17.00 -8.54
C ILE A 30 -2.05 -17.18 -7.11
N ASN A 31 -1.59 -18.39 -6.74
CA ASN A 31 -1.17 -18.77 -5.39
C ASN A 31 -2.25 -18.47 -4.32
N TRP A 32 -3.46 -19.00 -4.53
CA TRP A 32 -4.56 -18.90 -3.58
C TRP A 32 -4.32 -19.83 -2.36
N PRO A 33 -4.63 -19.42 -1.11
CA PRO A 33 -5.33 -18.19 -0.69
C PRO A 33 -4.41 -16.96 -0.53
N PRO A 34 -4.86 -15.77 -0.96
CA PRO A 34 -4.09 -14.55 -0.80
C PRO A 34 -4.05 -14.11 0.66
N LYS A 35 -2.91 -13.55 1.07
CA LYS A 35 -2.73 -12.93 2.38
C LYS A 35 -3.46 -11.58 2.42
N ILE A 36 -4.00 -11.24 3.59
CA ILE A 36 -4.60 -9.93 3.85
C ILE A 36 -3.54 -8.85 3.61
N PRO A 37 -3.81 -7.83 2.78
CA PRO A 37 -2.83 -6.82 2.44
C PRO A 37 -2.63 -5.88 3.63
N LEU A 38 -1.37 -5.65 4.00
CA LEU A 38 -1.00 -4.69 5.05
C LEU A 38 -0.46 -3.39 4.44
N ASN A 39 -0.06 -3.44 3.17
CA ASN A 39 0.64 -2.38 2.46
C ASN A 39 -0.09 -2.05 1.15
N LEU A 40 0.12 -0.85 0.61
CA LEU A 40 -0.48 -0.44 -0.67
C LEU A 40 -0.01 -1.31 -1.85
N ALA A 41 1.25 -1.75 -1.83
CA ALA A 41 1.80 -2.65 -2.85
C ALA A 41 1.08 -4.02 -2.87
N ASP A 42 0.67 -4.54 -1.71
CA ASP A 42 -0.09 -5.79 -1.64
C ASP A 42 -1.51 -5.59 -2.18
N LEU A 43 -2.10 -4.42 -1.95
CA LEU A 43 -3.41 -4.06 -2.50
C LEU A 43 -3.39 -3.99 -4.03
N LEU A 44 -2.38 -3.32 -4.61
CA LEU A 44 -2.16 -3.28 -6.07
C LEU A 44 -1.93 -4.68 -6.67
N ARG A 45 -1.31 -5.59 -5.92
CA ARG A 45 -1.15 -6.98 -6.34
C ARG A 45 -2.48 -7.73 -6.35
N LEU A 46 -3.34 -7.51 -5.35
CA LEU A 46 -4.70 -8.10 -5.30
C LEU A 46 -5.58 -7.55 -6.43
N GLU A 47 -5.50 -6.26 -6.72
CA GLU A 47 -6.16 -5.65 -7.88
C GLU A 47 -5.70 -6.31 -9.19
N SER A 48 -4.39 -6.52 -9.36
CA SER A 48 -3.90 -7.24 -10.54
C SER A 48 -4.40 -8.69 -10.62
N ILE A 49 -4.66 -9.35 -9.49
CA ILE A 49 -5.30 -10.68 -9.46
C ILE A 49 -6.76 -10.57 -9.87
N PHE A 50 -7.47 -9.53 -9.43
CA PHE A 50 -8.86 -9.25 -9.82
C PHE A 50 -8.98 -9.11 -11.35
N ASP A 51 -8.10 -8.32 -11.99
CA ASP A 51 -8.04 -8.19 -13.45
C ASP A 51 -7.87 -9.56 -14.15
N VAL A 52 -7.07 -10.46 -13.56
CA VAL A 52 -6.82 -11.81 -14.10
C VAL A 52 -8.07 -12.68 -14.02
N LEU A 53 -8.87 -12.54 -12.96
CA LEU A 53 -10.16 -13.21 -12.81
C LEU A 53 -11.19 -12.63 -13.80
N ASP A 54 -11.20 -11.32 -14.02
CA ASP A 54 -12.07 -10.69 -15.03
C ASP A 54 -11.77 -11.18 -16.44
N VAL A 55 -10.48 -11.27 -16.80
CA VAL A 55 -10.08 -11.83 -18.09
C VAL A 55 -10.51 -13.29 -18.24
N TYR A 56 -10.42 -14.08 -17.16
CA TYR A 56 -10.93 -15.46 -17.18
C TYR A 56 -12.44 -15.49 -17.46
N LEU A 57 -13.23 -14.68 -16.75
CA LEU A 57 -14.67 -14.62 -16.94
C LEU A 57 -15.03 -14.16 -18.34
N TRP A 58 -14.34 -13.13 -18.85
CA TRP A 58 -14.52 -12.67 -20.22
C TRP A 58 -14.27 -13.78 -21.25
N LEU A 59 -13.22 -14.58 -21.06
CA LEU A 59 -12.93 -15.74 -21.91
C LEU A 59 -13.97 -16.86 -21.74
N SER A 60 -14.53 -17.06 -20.55
CA SER A 60 -15.56 -18.08 -20.30
C SER A 60 -16.84 -17.85 -21.10
N TYR A 61 -17.23 -16.60 -21.34
CA TYR A 61 -18.37 -16.27 -22.20
C TYR A 61 -18.11 -16.60 -23.68
N ARG A 62 -16.84 -16.60 -24.11
CA ARG A 62 -16.47 -16.83 -25.52
C ARG A 62 -16.13 -18.28 -25.81
N MET A 63 -15.52 -18.99 -24.86
CA MET A 63 -15.03 -20.36 -25.00
C MET A 63 -15.38 -21.18 -23.73
N PRO A 64 -16.66 -21.53 -23.55
CA PRO A 64 -17.13 -22.20 -22.33
C PRO A 64 -16.52 -23.60 -22.14
N ASP A 65 -16.19 -24.30 -23.22
CA ASP A 65 -15.60 -25.64 -23.16
C ASP A 65 -14.21 -25.64 -22.49
N LEU A 66 -13.45 -24.57 -22.72
CA LEU A 66 -12.10 -24.42 -22.18
C LEU A 66 -12.09 -23.69 -20.84
N PHE A 67 -13.11 -22.89 -20.57
CA PHE A 67 -13.27 -22.10 -19.35
C PHE A 67 -14.63 -22.40 -18.69
N PRO A 68 -14.85 -23.63 -18.18
CA PRO A 68 -16.17 -24.07 -17.71
C PRO A 68 -16.55 -23.47 -16.34
N ASP A 69 -15.56 -23.14 -15.50
CA ASP A 69 -15.78 -22.83 -14.08
C ASP A 69 -16.10 -21.33 -13.82
N ALA A 70 -16.95 -20.71 -14.63
CA ALA A 70 -17.25 -19.27 -14.50
C ALA A 70 -17.84 -18.92 -13.13
N ASP A 71 -18.80 -19.71 -12.63
CA ASP A 71 -19.48 -19.40 -11.36
C ASP A 71 -18.55 -19.56 -10.15
N ALA A 72 -17.65 -20.55 -10.17
CA ALA A 72 -16.65 -20.71 -9.13
C ALA A 72 -15.65 -19.54 -9.11
N VAL A 73 -15.34 -18.97 -10.27
CA VAL A 73 -14.47 -17.77 -10.37
C VAL A 73 -15.19 -16.51 -9.89
N LYS A 74 -16.51 -16.37 -10.10
CA LYS A 74 -17.29 -15.28 -9.49
C LYS A 74 -17.27 -15.36 -7.96
N SER A 75 -17.46 -16.55 -7.38
CA SER A 75 -17.31 -16.72 -5.92
C SER A 75 -15.91 -16.35 -5.44
N LEU A 76 -14.88 -16.66 -6.24
CA LEU A 76 -13.50 -16.28 -5.95
C LEU A 76 -13.28 -14.75 -5.99
N GLN A 77 -13.94 -14.04 -6.90
CA GLN A 77 -13.94 -12.57 -6.94
C GLN A 77 -14.59 -11.99 -5.69
N GLU A 78 -15.75 -12.52 -5.26
CA GLU A 78 -16.39 -12.06 -4.03
C GLU A 78 -15.52 -12.28 -2.78
N GLU A 79 -14.82 -13.41 -2.71
CA GLU A 79 -13.84 -13.66 -1.65
C GLU A 79 -12.68 -12.66 -1.70
N LEU A 80 -12.17 -12.36 -2.91
CA LEU A 80 -11.10 -11.39 -3.12
C LEU A 80 -11.53 -9.96 -2.74
N ASP A 81 -12.74 -9.55 -3.09
CA ASP A 81 -13.30 -8.25 -2.75
C ASP A 81 -13.41 -8.06 -1.24
N LYS A 82 -13.84 -9.08 -0.50
CA LYS A 82 -13.87 -9.05 0.98
C LYS A 82 -12.46 -8.85 1.55
N ILE A 83 -11.45 -9.49 0.96
CA ILE A 83 -10.04 -9.36 1.40
C ILE A 83 -9.51 -7.96 1.09
N ILE A 84 -9.81 -7.42 -0.10
CA ILE A 84 -9.46 -6.06 -0.51
C ILE A 84 -10.13 -5.04 0.43
N GLU A 85 -11.42 -5.21 0.74
CA GLU A 85 -12.16 -4.32 1.64
C GLU A 85 -11.57 -4.32 3.06
N GLN A 86 -11.25 -5.50 3.61
CA GLN A 86 -10.57 -5.63 4.90
C GLN A 86 -9.19 -4.96 4.88
N GLY A 87 -8.45 -5.13 3.78
CA GLY A 87 -7.18 -4.46 3.50
C GLY A 87 -7.28 -2.95 3.56
N ILE A 88 -8.21 -2.37 2.81
CA ILE A 88 -8.45 -0.93 2.75
C ILE A 88 -8.85 -0.39 4.12
N LYS A 89 -9.74 -1.09 4.86
CA LYS A 89 -10.11 -0.69 6.23
C LYS A 89 -8.92 -0.72 7.18
N GLY A 90 -8.04 -1.72 7.05
CA GLY A 90 -6.80 -1.83 7.82
C GLY A 90 -5.85 -0.67 7.54
N ILE A 91 -5.57 -0.41 6.26
CA ILE A 91 -4.71 0.69 5.81
C ILE A 91 -5.29 2.03 6.27
N THR A 92 -6.57 2.29 5.99
CA THR A 92 -7.26 3.54 6.37
C THR A 92 -7.26 3.77 7.88
N ARG A 93 -7.41 2.71 8.70
CA ARG A 93 -7.31 2.82 10.16
C ARG A 93 -5.92 3.25 10.61
N LEU A 94 -4.86 2.76 9.97
CA LEU A 94 -3.48 3.17 10.27
C LEU A 94 -3.24 4.63 9.87
N PHE A 95 -3.76 5.05 8.70
CA PHE A 95 -3.69 6.44 8.24
C PHE A 95 -4.56 7.42 9.03
N LYS A 96 -5.61 6.95 9.73
CA LYS A 96 -6.46 7.76 10.61
C LYS A 96 -5.94 7.84 12.05
N LYS A 97 -5.01 6.98 12.45
CA LYS A 97 -4.30 7.01 13.76
C LYS A 97 -2.99 7.83 13.83
N PRO A 98 -2.65 8.82 12.98
CA PRO A 98 -1.46 9.64 13.19
C PRO A 98 -1.79 10.81 14.10
N LYS A 99 -2.01 10.55 15.41
CA LYS A 99 -1.99 11.51 16.55
C LYS A 99 -2.71 10.92 17.78
N THR A 100 -2.14 9.92 18.43
CA THR A 100 -2.35 9.73 19.88
C THR A 100 -1.17 8.95 20.46
N ASP A 101 0.02 9.55 20.42
CA ASP A 101 1.06 9.27 21.42
C ASP A 101 1.00 10.41 22.44
N SER A 102 -0.01 10.33 23.31
CA SER A 102 0.00 11.04 24.57
C SER A 102 -0.90 10.29 25.55
N VAL A 103 -0.25 9.69 26.56
CA VAL A 103 -0.76 9.12 27.82
C VAL A 103 -1.42 7.73 27.63
N ILE A 104 -0.94 6.63 28.23
CA ILE A 104 -0.89 6.36 29.68
C ILE A 104 0.30 5.44 30.08
N ASP A 105 0.95 5.90 31.15
CA ASP A 105 1.77 5.29 32.20
C ASP A 105 2.00 3.77 32.24
N LYS A 106 3.29 3.39 32.37
CA LYS A 106 3.74 2.46 33.42
C LYS A 106 5.11 2.88 33.95
N GLU A 107 5.12 3.33 35.20
CA GLU A 107 6.28 3.49 36.04
C GLU A 107 7.03 2.17 36.29
N GLN A 108 8.36 2.31 36.35
CA GLN A 108 9.35 1.53 37.12
C GLN A 108 9.68 0.09 36.70
N SER A 109 10.83 -0.07 36.03
CA SER A 109 11.94 -0.89 36.56
C SER A 109 13.30 -0.46 35.96
N SER A 110 14.26 -0.35 36.88
CA SER A 110 15.69 0.04 36.81
C SER A 110 16.54 -0.78 35.82
N CYS A 111 17.58 -0.27 35.13
CA CYS A 111 18.91 0.16 35.63
C CYS A 111 19.78 0.76 34.46
N PRO A 112 20.99 1.31 34.71
CA PRO A 112 21.53 2.51 34.05
C PRO A 112 22.71 2.31 33.06
N ASP A 113 23.09 3.45 32.45
CA ASP A 113 24.42 3.86 31.95
C ASP A 113 24.69 3.78 30.44
N GLU A 114 24.81 4.95 29.79
CA GLU A 114 26.07 5.47 29.20
C GLU A 114 25.78 6.64 28.23
N ASN A 115 26.70 7.59 28.26
CA ASN A 115 26.64 8.88 27.61
C ASN A 115 26.71 8.75 26.09
N LEU A 116 25.70 9.20 25.35
CA LEU A 116 25.94 9.69 23.98
C LEU A 116 25.07 10.91 23.67
N ARG A 117 25.63 12.06 24.04
CA ARG A 117 25.28 13.37 23.50
C ARG A 117 25.56 13.40 22.00
N THR A 118 24.57 13.10 21.15
CA THR A 118 24.57 13.60 19.76
C THR A 118 23.15 13.86 19.24
N ASN A 119 22.86 15.14 19.06
CA ASN A 119 22.13 15.72 17.93
C ASN A 119 20.69 15.24 17.67
N GLY A 120 19.71 16.05 18.09
CA GLY A 120 18.25 15.85 17.94
C GLY A 120 17.69 15.90 16.51
N LYS A 121 18.38 15.32 15.52
CA LYS A 121 17.96 15.28 14.11
C LYS A 121 17.44 13.90 13.67
N HIS A 122 17.79 12.82 14.37
CA HIS A 122 17.54 11.44 13.91
C HIS A 122 16.12 10.88 14.11
N ARG A 123 15.26 11.43 14.99
CA ARG A 123 13.91 10.84 15.19
C ARG A 123 12.99 11.00 13.97
N LYS A 124 13.18 12.04 13.16
CA LYS A 124 12.31 12.32 11.99
C LYS A 124 12.63 11.39 10.81
N ASP A 125 13.89 11.04 10.66
CA ASP A 125 14.41 10.24 9.56
C ASP A 125 14.02 8.77 9.75
N THR A 126 14.05 8.26 10.99
CA THR A 126 13.64 6.89 11.32
C THR A 126 12.15 6.64 11.06
N LEU A 127 11.28 7.61 11.37
CA LEU A 127 9.84 7.48 11.12
C LEU A 127 9.51 7.51 9.62
N SER A 128 10.15 8.43 8.89
CA SER A 128 10.00 8.52 7.44
C SER A 128 10.45 7.23 6.74
N TYR A 129 11.60 6.71 7.16
CA TYR A 129 12.17 5.49 6.63
C TYR A 129 11.34 4.25 7.01
N THR A 130 10.77 4.20 8.23
CA THR A 130 9.88 3.11 8.64
C THR A 130 8.54 3.11 7.90
N LEU A 131 8.05 4.28 7.49
CA LEU A 131 6.86 4.39 6.63
C LEU A 131 7.14 3.93 5.19
N ILE A 132 8.34 4.22 4.67
CA ILE A 132 8.81 3.71 3.35
C ILE A 132 9.04 2.20 3.41
N SER A 133 9.72 1.71 4.44
CA SER A 133 10.04 0.29 4.58
C SER A 133 8.79 -0.57 4.79
N ARG A 134 7.73 0.01 5.38
CA ARG A 134 6.41 -0.61 5.47
C ARG A 134 5.55 -0.42 4.21
N GLY A 135 6.08 0.15 3.13
CA GLY A 135 5.34 0.37 1.88
C GLY A 135 4.09 1.24 2.04
N LEU A 136 4.02 2.04 3.12
CA LEU A 136 2.93 2.97 3.42
C LEU A 136 3.20 4.34 2.79
N LEU A 137 4.44 4.62 2.38
CA LEU A 137 4.82 5.86 1.71
C LEU A 137 5.83 5.55 0.60
N THR A 138 5.53 5.93 -0.64
CA THR A 138 6.49 5.82 -1.75
C THR A 138 7.62 6.83 -1.56
N PRO A 139 8.89 6.51 -1.89
CA PRO A 139 10.01 7.44 -1.74
C PRO A 139 9.76 8.79 -2.42
N LYS A 140 9.09 8.78 -3.58
CA LYS A 140 8.66 10.00 -4.30
C LYS A 140 7.67 10.87 -3.52
N MET A 141 6.72 10.26 -2.80
CA MET A 141 5.76 11.00 -1.97
C MET A 141 6.44 11.63 -0.74
N LEU A 142 7.45 10.96 -0.16
CA LEU A 142 8.24 11.54 0.92
C LEU A 142 9.03 12.76 0.43
N GLU A 143 9.65 12.65 -0.73
CA GLU A 143 10.46 13.72 -1.32
C GLU A 143 9.60 14.96 -1.61
N GLN A 144 8.40 14.75 -2.15
CA GLN A 144 7.43 15.83 -2.37
C GLN A 144 6.96 16.48 -1.07
N LEU A 145 6.64 15.71 -0.03
CA LEU A 145 6.30 16.25 1.30
C LEU A 145 7.47 17.04 1.92
N LYS A 146 8.70 16.57 1.75
CA LYS A 146 9.90 17.27 2.22
C LYS A 146 10.10 18.61 1.50
N MET A 147 9.82 18.65 0.20
CA MET A 147 9.84 19.88 -0.59
C MET A 147 8.76 20.86 -0.10
N GLU A 148 7.52 20.40 0.05
CA GLU A 148 6.39 21.21 0.51
C GLU A 148 6.64 21.84 1.89
N TRP A 149 7.18 21.07 2.85
CA TRP A 149 7.56 21.58 4.17
C TRP A 149 8.72 22.57 4.14
N SER A 150 9.68 22.39 3.24
CA SER A 150 10.80 23.32 3.09
C SER A 150 10.33 24.66 2.53
N THR A 151 9.42 24.63 1.56
CA THR A 151 8.78 25.84 1.02
C THR A 151 7.88 26.54 2.03
N GLU A 152 7.15 25.77 2.85
CA GLU A 152 6.30 26.30 3.92
C GLU A 152 7.12 26.98 5.02
N SER A 153 8.25 26.38 5.43
CA SER A 153 9.15 26.98 6.42
C SER A 153 9.78 28.30 5.91
N ASN A 154 10.13 28.35 4.62
CA ASN A 154 10.75 29.54 4.03
C ASN A 154 9.74 30.69 3.83
N LYS A 155 8.46 30.37 3.57
CA LYS A 155 7.35 31.33 3.55
C LYS A 155 7.13 31.96 4.93
N ARG A 156 7.14 31.17 6.01
CA ARG A 156 6.97 31.68 7.37
C ARG A 156 8.08 32.65 7.78
N THR A 157 9.33 32.36 7.40
CA THR A 157 10.47 33.26 7.68
C THR A 157 10.46 34.56 6.86
N SER A 158 9.87 34.58 5.66
CA SER A 158 9.78 35.80 4.86
C SER A 158 8.65 36.74 5.32
N ILE A 159 7.55 36.17 5.83
CA ILE A 159 6.42 36.94 6.39
C ILE A 159 6.83 37.61 7.71
N ASP A 160 7.63 36.93 8.54
CA ASP A 160 8.08 37.47 9.84
C ASP A 160 9.08 38.62 9.69
N ARG A 161 9.95 38.55 8.66
CA ARG A 161 10.87 39.67 8.30
C ARG A 161 10.17 40.91 7.74
N LYS A 162 8.96 40.78 7.17
CA LYS A 162 8.17 41.92 6.69
C LYS A 162 7.40 42.65 7.79
N ARG A 163 7.18 42.03 8.96
CA ARG A 163 6.49 42.66 10.10
C ARG A 163 7.41 43.41 11.05
N SER A 164 8.72 43.16 11.00
CA SER A 164 9.74 43.89 11.78
C SER A 164 10.34 45.06 10.97
N GLY A 165 9.49 45.92 10.41
CA GLY A 165 9.92 47.24 9.93
C GLY A 165 10.21 48.19 11.11
N PRO A 166 11.17 49.12 11.01
CA PRO A 166 11.64 49.91 12.14
C PRO A 166 10.53 50.81 12.68
N LYS A 167 10.27 50.76 14.00
CA LYS A 167 9.45 51.75 14.71
C LYS A 167 10.17 53.11 14.62
N SER A 168 9.70 53.97 13.73
CA SER A 168 10.05 55.38 13.69
C SER A 168 9.55 56.06 14.97
N ARG A 169 10.48 56.50 15.81
CA ARG A 169 10.24 57.44 16.91
C ARG A 169 10.01 58.83 16.32
N SER A 170 8.88 59.46 16.61
CA SER A 170 8.67 60.91 16.59
C SER A 170 7.49 61.23 17.49
#